data_AF-A0A3B0YDC4-F1
#
_entry.id   AF-A0A3B0YDC4-F1
#
_cell.length_a   1.000
_cell.length_b   1.000
_cell.length_c   1.000
_cell.angle_alpha   90.00
_cell.angle_beta   90.00
_cell.angle_gamma   90.00
#
_symmetry.space_group_name_H-M   'P 1'
#
loop_
_entity.id
_entity.type
_entity.pdbx_description
1 polymer ?
#
loop_
_entity_poly.entity_id
_entity_poly.type
_entity_poly.pdbx_seq_one_letter_code
_entity_poly.pdbx_strand_id
1 'polypeptide(L)' 'MMSEQILQTAIVLVETSHPGNIGAAARAMKNMGLHELRLVNP' A
#
# COMPACT_ATOMS: atom_id res chain seq x y z
N MET A 1 18.05 23.74 8.07
CA MET A 1 17.55 22.70 7.15
C MET A 1 16.31 22.11 7.79
N MET A 2 15.11 22.45 7.30
CA MET A 2 13.89 21.75 7.73
C MET A 2 13.93 20.38 7.04
N SER A 3 14.03 19.30 7.80
CA SER A 3 13.69 17.98 7.29
C SER A 3 12.17 17.94 7.14
N GLU A 4 11.66 17.88 5.92
CA GLU A 4 10.27 17.47 5.73
C GLU A 4 10.13 16.05 6.29
N GLN A 5 9.38 15.90 7.37
CA GLN A 5 8.87 14.59 7.76
C GLN A 5 7.84 14.18 6.73
N ILE A 6 8.25 13.37 5.76
CA ILE A 6 7.33 12.64 4.91
C ILE A 6 6.60 11.66 5.81
N LEU A 7 5.31 11.90 6.04
CA LEU A 7 4.45 10.91 6.68
C LEU A 7 4.41 9.67 5.79
N GLN A 8 4.73 8.51 6.35
CA GLN A 8 4.70 7.26 5.62
C GLN A 8 3.24 6.89 5.29
N THR A 9 2.91 6.86 4.01
CA THR A 9 1.55 6.53 3.52
C THR A 9 1.34 5.02 3.49
N ALA A 10 0.40 4.54 4.30
CA ALA A 10 -0.06 3.15 4.30
C ALA A 10 -1.29 2.96 3.41
N ILE A 11 -1.27 1.95 2.55
CA ILE A 11 -2.42 1.49 1.78
C ILE A 11 -3.03 0.28 2.50
N VAL A 12 -4.32 0.36 2.83
CA VAL A 12 -5.03 -0.70 3.57
C VAL A 12 -6.10 -1.31 2.68
N LEU A 13 -6.03 -2.61 2.42
CA LEU A 13 -7.08 -3.36 1.74
C LEU A 13 -7.87 -4.16 2.77
N VAL A 14 -9.19 -3.98 2.79
CA VAL A 14 -10.11 -4.62 3.72
C VAL A 14 -10.96 -5.63 2.95
N GLU A 15 -11.05 -6.87 3.43
CA GLU A 15 -11.92 -7.93 2.87
C GLU A 15 -11.63 -8.22 1.39
N THR A 16 -10.35 -8.40 1.05
CA THR A 16 -9.91 -8.59 -0.34
C THR A 16 -10.16 -10.01 -0.83
N SER A 17 -11.39 -10.28 -1.27
CA SER A 17 -11.85 -11.60 -1.75
C SER A 17 -11.02 -12.28 -2.84
N HIS A 18 -10.35 -11.51 -3.71
CA HIS A 18 -9.60 -12.05 -4.84
C HIS A 18 -8.09 -11.80 -4.65
N PRO A 19 -7.25 -12.84 -4.51
CA PRO A 19 -5.81 -12.67 -4.25
C PRO A 19 -5.07 -11.92 -5.37
N GLY A 20 -5.58 -11.97 -6.61
CA GLY A 20 -5.05 -11.19 -7.73
C GLY A 20 -5.07 -9.68 -7.50
N ASN A 21 -6.04 -9.18 -6.72
CA ASN A 21 -6.15 -7.75 -6.42
C ASN A 21 -5.05 -7.27 -5.47
N ILE A 22 -4.57 -8.13 -4.58
CA ILE A 22 -3.43 -7.83 -3.70
C ILE A 22 -2.17 -7.61 -4.56
N GLY A 23 -1.92 -8.48 -5.53
CA GLY A 23 -0.79 -8.36 -6.45
C GLY A 23 -0.89 -7.12 -7.34
N ALA A 24 -2.09 -6.81 -7.86
CA ALA A 24 -2.34 -5.61 -8.64
C ALA A 24 -2.10 -4.32 -7.83
N ALA A 25 -2.60 -4.28 -6.59
CA ALA A 25 -2.37 -3.17 -5.67
C ALA A 25 -0.88 -3.00 -5.35
N ALA A 26 -0.18 -4.08 -4.99
CA ALA A 26 1.25 -4.05 -4.73
C ALA A 26 2.06 -3.55 -5.94
N ARG A 27 1.69 -3.96 -7.17
CA ARG A 27 2.33 -3.49 -8.40
C ARG A 27 2.10 -1.99 -8.62
N ALA A 28 0.87 -1.52 -8.43
CA ALA A 28 0.55 -0.09 -8.54
C ALA A 28 1.34 0.72 -7.49
N MET A 29 1.38 0.25 -6.25
CA MET A 29 2.15 0.87 -5.17
C MET A 29 3.64 0.99 -5.51
N LYS A 30 4.25 -0.10 -6.01
CA LYS A 30 5.66 -0.09 -6.43
C LYS A 30 5.94 0.96 -7.50
N ASN A 31 5.05 1.08 -8.49
CA ASN A 31 5.20 2.08 -9.56
C ASN A 31 5.09 3.52 -9.03
N MET A 32 4.46 3.71 -7.87
CA MET A 32 4.21 5.01 -7.23
C MET A 32 5.14 5.29 -6.03
N GLY A 33 6.15 4.46 -5.78
CA GLY A 33 7.05 4.63 -4.63
C GLY A 33 6.37 4.44 -3.27
N LEU A 34 5.24 3.73 -3.23
CA LEU A 34 4.54 3.37 -2.00
C LEU A 34 4.99 1.97 -1.57
N HIS A 35 5.27 1.82 -0.28
CA HIS A 35 5.91 0.61 0.24
C HIS A 35 5.15 -0.08 1.37
N GLU A 36 4.10 0.54 1.91
CA GLU A 36 3.39 0.01 3.06
C GLU A 36 1.98 -0.46 2.67
N LEU A 37 1.85 -1.77 2.47
CA LEU A 37 0.56 -2.45 2.19
C LEU A 37 0.12 -3.22 3.43
N ARG A 38 -1.09 -2.95 3.93
CA ARG A 38 -1.72 -3.68 5.04
C ARG A 38 -2.98 -4.38 4.54
N LEU A 39 -3.19 -5.62 4.96
CA LEU A 39 -4.37 -6.41 4.63
C LEU A 39 -5.18 -6.66 5.90
N VAL A 40 -6.49 -6.43 5.84
CA VAL A 40 -7.43 -6.68 6.94
C VAL A 40 -8.45 -7.69 6.46
N ASN A 41 -8.51 -8.85 7.13
CA ASN A 41 -9.41 -9.96 6.81
C ASN A 41 -9.46 -10.31 5.31
N PRO A 42 -8.31 -10.54 4.64
CA PRO A 42 -8.24 -10.74 3.19
C PRO A 42 -8.97 -12.01 2.74
#